data_AF-A0A3E0NKZ4-F1
#
_entry.id   AF-A0A3E0NKZ4-F1
#
_cell.length_a   1.000
_cell.length_b   1.000
_cell.length_c   1.000
_cell.angle_alpha   90.00
_cell.angle_beta   90.00
_cell.angle_gamma   90.00
#
_symmetry.space_group_name_H-M   'P 1'
#
loop_
_entity.id
_entity.type
_entity.pdbx_description
1 polymer ?
#
loop_
_entity_poly.entity_id
_entity_poly.type
_entity_poly.pdbx_seq_one_letter_code
_entity_poly.pdbx_strand_id
1 'polypeptide(L)'
;MEVPEELIADLETFAARWEEPTLCQWLEILPQQLAQSMSEKRYGDLKRWRESMRALPELSASAINLDSAYVGAEGNITDTTSADLERALRGLHPWRKGPFSLFGVDIDTEWRSDFKWERLADAISPLQGRRVLDVGCGSGYHCWRMRGAGASEVIGIDPTPLFVLQFKAIQKYLGDSTVHVLPLTLEQLPTKLQVFDTVFSMGVLYHRRS
;
A
#
# COMPACT_ATOMS: atom_id res chain seq x y z
N MET A 1 21.16 -11.39 1.54
CA MET A 1 20.30 -10.85 0.46
C MET A 1 20.06 -9.40 0.78
N GLU A 2 20.09 -8.53 -0.22
CA GLU A 2 19.86 -7.10 -0.04
C GLU A 2 18.36 -6.82 0.07
N VAL A 3 17.98 -5.89 0.96
CA VAL A 3 16.60 -5.45 1.11
C VAL A 3 16.18 -4.70 -0.17
N PRO A 4 14.96 -4.90 -0.69
CA PRO A 4 14.47 -4.14 -1.85
C PRO A 4 14.45 -2.64 -1.55
N GLU A 5 15.00 -1.83 -2.46
CA GLU A 5 15.13 -0.37 -2.29
C GLU A 5 13.80 0.30 -1.91
N GLU A 6 12.71 -0.16 -2.51
CA GLU A 6 11.35 0.35 -2.31
C GLU A 6 10.75 0.04 -0.92
N LEU A 7 11.44 -0.74 -0.08
CA LEU A 7 10.99 -1.17 1.24
C LEU A 7 11.93 -0.77 2.39
N ILE A 8 13.06 -0.11 2.10
CA ILE A 8 14.03 0.31 3.11
C ILE A 8 13.37 1.28 4.10
N ALA A 9 12.64 2.28 3.60
CA ALA A 9 11.98 3.28 4.44
C ALA A 9 10.92 2.67 5.38
N ASP A 10 10.25 1.59 4.97
CA ASP A 10 9.31 0.87 5.85
C ASP A 10 10.06 0.22 7.01
N LEU A 11 11.15 -0.50 6.73
CA LEU A 11 11.96 -1.14 7.77
C LEU A 11 12.53 -0.12 8.76
N GLU A 12 13.03 1.00 8.27
CA GLU A 12 13.53 2.09 9.11
C GLU A 12 12.41 2.65 10.00
N THR A 13 11.23 2.87 9.43
CA THR A 13 10.05 3.35 10.17
C THR A 13 9.64 2.37 11.26
N PHE A 14 9.59 1.06 10.94
CA PHE A 14 9.23 0.03 11.90
C PHE A 14 10.28 -0.09 13.01
N ALA A 15 11.56 -0.13 12.65
CA ALA A 15 12.66 -0.19 13.63
C ALA A 15 12.67 1.01 14.58
N ALA A 16 12.20 2.17 14.13
CA ALA A 16 12.11 3.37 14.95
C ALA A 16 10.85 3.46 15.83
N ARG A 17 9.80 2.66 15.56
CA ARG A 17 8.48 2.83 16.19
C ARG A 17 7.91 1.60 16.88
N TRP A 18 8.23 0.40 16.40
CA TRP A 18 7.74 -0.83 17.01
C TRP A 18 8.55 -1.11 18.27
N GLU A 19 7.87 -1.17 19.40
CA GLU A 19 8.47 -1.42 20.72
C GLU A 19 8.00 -2.77 21.30
N GLU A 20 6.90 -3.32 20.76
CA GLU A 20 6.30 -4.55 21.20
C GLU A 20 7.22 -5.75 20.91
N PRO A 21 7.49 -6.64 21.88
CA PRO A 21 8.45 -7.73 21.71
C PRO A 21 8.18 -8.63 20.49
N THR A 22 6.91 -8.90 20.17
CA THR A 22 6.52 -9.72 19.03
C THR A 22 6.80 -9.05 17.69
N LEU A 23 6.68 -7.72 17.61
CA LEU A 23 7.02 -6.93 16.42
C LEU A 23 8.54 -6.79 16.26
N CYS A 24 9.27 -6.56 17.36
CA CYS A 24 10.73 -6.52 17.35
C CYS A 24 11.32 -7.86 16.88
N GLN A 25 10.78 -8.99 17.36
CA GLN A 25 11.18 -10.33 16.87
C GLN A 25 10.85 -10.52 15.39
N TRP A 26 9.72 -9.97 14.92
CA TRP A 26 9.39 -10.02 13.51
C TRP A 26 10.39 -9.23 12.66
N LEU A 27 10.85 -8.08 13.14
CA LEU A 27 11.86 -7.25 12.44
C LEU A 27 13.19 -7.97 12.21
N GLU A 28 13.55 -8.94 13.05
CA GLU A 28 14.77 -9.74 12.86
C GLU A 28 14.72 -10.58 11.57
N ILE A 29 13.52 -11.07 11.20
CA ILE A 29 13.34 -11.94 10.03
C ILE A 29 12.74 -11.22 8.82
N LEU A 30 12.06 -10.10 9.04
CA LEU A 30 11.33 -9.37 8.00
C LEU A 30 12.22 -8.99 6.79
N PRO A 31 13.45 -8.44 6.94
CA PRO A 31 14.31 -8.11 5.80
C PRO A 31 14.52 -9.27 4.82
N GLN A 32 14.69 -10.49 5.36
CA GLN A 32 14.84 -11.68 4.54
C GLN A 32 13.56 -12.06 3.80
N GLN A 33 12.39 -11.93 4.45
CA GLN A 33 11.10 -12.18 3.83
C GLN A 33 10.85 -11.21 2.66
N LEU A 34 11.15 -9.92 2.86
CA LEU A 34 10.98 -8.88 1.84
C LEU A 34 11.87 -9.14 0.62
N ALA A 35 13.15 -9.47 0.84
CA ALA A 35 14.09 -9.76 -0.24
C ALA A 35 13.67 -10.98 -1.08
N GLN A 36 13.07 -12.01 -0.46
CA GLN A 36 12.58 -13.19 -1.17
C GLN A 36 11.35 -12.89 -2.02
N SER A 37 10.46 -12.01 -1.55
CA SER A 37 9.22 -11.69 -2.24
C SER A 37 9.40 -10.68 -3.39
N MET A 38 10.42 -9.82 -3.36
CA MET A 38 10.70 -8.83 -4.41
C MET A 38 11.90 -9.21 -5.29
N SER A 39 11.90 -10.45 -5.80
CA SER A 39 13.00 -11.01 -6.58
C SER A 39 12.75 -10.95 -8.09
N GLU A 40 13.60 -10.26 -8.85
CA GLU A 40 13.53 -10.20 -10.32
C GLU A 40 13.73 -11.58 -10.98
N LYS A 41 14.41 -12.51 -10.31
CA LYS A 41 14.55 -13.90 -10.78
C LYS A 41 13.20 -14.63 -10.78
N ARG A 42 12.30 -14.25 -9.88
CA ARG A 42 10.96 -14.85 -9.74
C ARG A 42 9.90 -14.11 -10.55
N TYR A 43 10.08 -12.79 -10.72
CA TYR A 43 9.10 -11.91 -11.36
C TYR A 43 9.75 -11.13 -12.50
N GLY A 44 9.60 -11.63 -13.74
CA GLY A 44 10.23 -11.03 -14.93
C GLY A 44 9.82 -9.58 -15.22
N ASP A 45 8.59 -9.20 -14.89
CA ASP A 45 8.08 -7.84 -15.08
C ASP A 45 8.53 -6.84 -14.00
N LEU A 46 9.14 -7.31 -12.90
CA LEU A 46 9.50 -6.45 -11.77
C LEU A 46 10.45 -5.33 -12.18
N LYS A 47 11.41 -5.63 -13.05
CA LYS A 47 12.33 -4.64 -13.60
C LYS A 47 11.59 -3.50 -14.32
N ARG A 48 10.64 -3.84 -15.21
CA ARG A 48 9.82 -2.87 -15.95
C ARG A 48 8.99 -2.00 -15.00
N TRP A 49 8.41 -2.59 -13.97
CA TRP A 49 7.63 -1.83 -12.98
C TRP A 49 8.51 -0.88 -12.17
N ARG A 50 9.73 -1.28 -11.77
CA ARG A 50 10.71 -0.39 -11.13
C ARG A 50 11.17 0.75 -12.04
N GLU A 51 11.32 0.49 -13.35
CA GLU A 51 11.58 1.57 -14.32
C GLU A 51 10.44 2.57 -14.37
N SER A 52 9.18 2.11 -14.30
CA SER A 52 8.01 2.97 -14.23
C SER A 52 7.98 3.78 -12.92
N MET A 53 8.35 3.18 -11.79
CA MET A 53 8.51 3.87 -10.51
C MET A 53 9.56 4.98 -10.57
N ARG A 54 10.71 4.72 -11.20
CA ARG A 54 11.78 5.73 -11.37
C ARG A 54 11.40 6.86 -12.34
N ALA A 55 10.43 6.63 -13.22
CA ALA A 55 9.92 7.63 -14.14
C ALA A 55 8.86 8.56 -13.51
N LEU A 56 8.39 8.28 -12.29
CA LEU A 56 7.46 9.14 -11.57
C LEU A 56 8.14 10.49 -11.26
N PRO A 57 7.54 11.63 -11.64
CA PRO A 57 8.12 12.95 -11.40
C PRO A 57 8.23 13.28 -9.90
N GLU A 58 9.20 14.11 -9.54
CA GLU A 58 9.27 14.69 -8.19
C GLU A 58 8.25 15.82 -8.07
N LEU A 59 7.22 15.61 -7.24
CA LEU A 59 6.11 16.55 -7.04
C LEU A 59 5.86 16.72 -5.55
N SER A 60 5.32 17.88 -5.18
CA SER A 60 4.88 18.18 -3.82
C SER A 60 3.39 18.46 -3.80
N ALA A 61 2.66 17.72 -2.97
CA ALA A 61 1.22 17.89 -2.82
C ALA A 61 0.90 19.18 -2.04
N SER A 62 -0.09 19.94 -2.50
CA SER A 62 -0.68 21.04 -1.74
C SER A 62 -1.76 20.54 -0.76
N ALA A 63 -2.39 19.40 -1.05
CA ALA A 63 -3.36 18.75 -0.18
C ALA A 63 -3.37 17.24 -0.41
N ILE A 64 -3.75 16.47 0.61
CA ILE A 64 -3.93 15.03 0.55
C ILE A 64 -5.39 14.70 0.86
N ASN A 65 -5.99 13.83 0.05
CA ASN A 65 -7.38 13.42 0.19
C ASN A 65 -7.47 11.90 0.41
N LEU A 66 -7.85 11.51 1.63
CA LEU A 66 -8.04 10.11 2.03
C LEU A 66 -9.51 9.76 2.31
N ASP A 67 -10.37 10.77 2.43
CA ASP A 67 -11.78 10.61 2.78
C ASP A 67 -12.70 11.00 1.61
N SER A 68 -12.41 10.44 0.46
CA SER A 68 -13.27 10.52 -0.71
C SER A 68 -13.13 9.27 -1.57
N ALA A 69 -13.93 9.19 -2.65
CA ALA A 69 -13.85 8.09 -3.59
C ALA A 69 -12.45 7.96 -4.20
N TYR A 70 -11.88 9.08 -4.66
CA TYR A 70 -10.53 9.15 -5.23
C TYR A 70 -9.53 9.48 -4.12
N VAL A 71 -8.80 8.46 -3.69
CA VAL A 71 -7.67 8.67 -2.77
C VAL A 71 -6.53 9.31 -3.53
N GLY A 72 -5.91 10.34 -2.97
CA GLY A 72 -4.68 10.84 -3.56
C GLY A 72 -4.21 12.20 -3.08
N ALA A 73 -3.62 12.94 -4.00
CA ALA A 73 -2.90 14.18 -3.73
C ALA A 73 -3.28 15.24 -4.76
N GLU A 74 -3.41 16.47 -4.30
CA GLU A 74 -3.70 17.65 -5.12
C GLU A 74 -2.46 18.52 -5.26
N GLY A 75 -2.39 19.27 -6.35
CA GLY A 75 -1.34 20.25 -6.61
C GLY A 75 -1.34 20.68 -8.07
N ASN A 76 -0.80 21.88 -8.32
CA ASN A 76 -0.70 22.41 -9.67
C ASN A 76 0.52 21.82 -10.37
N ILE A 77 0.30 21.22 -11.54
CA ILE A 77 1.35 20.69 -12.39
C ILE A 77 1.14 21.19 -13.82
N THR A 78 2.21 21.18 -14.62
CA THR A 78 2.11 21.52 -16.05
C THR A 78 1.51 20.36 -16.85
N ASP A 79 0.94 20.62 -18.02
CA ASP A 79 0.43 19.57 -18.91
C ASP A 79 1.50 18.53 -19.26
N THR A 80 2.76 18.97 -19.44
CA THR A 80 3.89 18.06 -19.69
C THR A 80 4.14 17.15 -18.51
N THR A 81 4.19 17.70 -17.29
CA THR A 81 4.35 16.92 -16.05
C THR A 81 3.18 15.96 -15.83
N SER A 82 1.96 16.39 -16.16
CA SER A 82 0.76 15.55 -16.08
C SER A 82 0.86 14.35 -17.03
N ALA A 83 1.29 14.57 -18.27
CA ALA A 83 1.50 13.50 -19.24
C ALA A 83 2.61 12.53 -18.82
N ASP A 84 3.69 13.04 -18.23
CA ASP A 84 4.78 12.22 -17.68
C ASP A 84 4.31 11.35 -16.51
N LEU A 85 3.56 11.94 -15.57
CA LEU A 85 2.94 11.24 -14.45
C LEU A 85 2.00 10.13 -14.94
N GLU A 86 1.09 10.45 -15.86
CA GLU A 86 0.14 9.47 -16.42
C GLU A 86 0.88 8.31 -17.09
N ARG A 87 1.88 8.61 -17.93
CA ARG A 87 2.68 7.58 -18.62
C ARG A 87 3.39 6.65 -17.64
N ALA A 88 3.99 7.19 -16.57
CA ALA A 88 4.64 6.39 -15.53
C ALA A 88 3.62 5.51 -14.78
N LEU A 89 2.47 6.07 -14.39
CA LEU A 89 1.40 5.33 -13.71
C LEU A 89 0.81 4.21 -14.59
N ARG A 90 0.70 4.45 -15.91
CA ARG A 90 0.27 3.41 -16.86
C ARG A 90 1.26 2.26 -16.98
N GLY A 91 2.55 2.51 -16.75
CA GLY A 91 3.59 1.47 -16.66
C GLY A 91 3.34 0.46 -15.52
N LEU A 92 2.49 0.81 -14.56
CA LEU A 92 2.04 -0.04 -13.46
C LEU A 92 0.68 -0.71 -13.70
N HIS A 93 0.16 -0.74 -14.93
CA HIS A 93 -1.03 -1.53 -15.24
C HIS A 93 -0.77 -3.05 -15.07
N PRO A 94 -1.82 -3.82 -14.73
CA PRO A 94 -3.21 -3.38 -14.50
C PRO A 94 -3.47 -2.82 -13.09
N TRP A 95 -4.17 -1.68 -13.01
CA TRP A 95 -4.73 -1.16 -11.75
C TRP A 95 -6.13 -1.74 -11.50
N ARG A 96 -6.26 -2.53 -10.43
CA ARG A 96 -7.51 -3.24 -10.13
C ARG A 96 -8.36 -2.59 -9.04
N LYS A 97 -7.77 -2.19 -7.91
CA LYS A 97 -8.47 -1.57 -6.77
C LYS A 97 -8.15 -0.08 -6.70
N GLY A 98 -9.18 0.74 -6.52
CA GLY A 98 -9.13 2.21 -6.53
C GLY A 98 -10.54 2.80 -6.44
N PRO A 99 -10.77 4.03 -6.91
CA PRO A 99 -9.88 4.83 -7.77
C PRO A 99 -8.86 5.68 -7.00
N PHE A 100 -7.88 6.23 -7.72
CA PHE A 100 -6.92 7.21 -7.19
C PHE A 100 -6.87 8.46 -8.06
N SER A 101 -6.53 9.62 -7.49
CA SER A 101 -6.27 10.86 -8.27
C SER A 101 -4.98 11.53 -7.78
N LEU A 102 -4.00 11.68 -8.66
CA LEU A 102 -2.73 12.32 -8.34
C LEU A 102 -2.55 13.55 -9.23
N PHE A 103 -2.64 14.74 -8.63
CA PHE A 103 -2.44 16.02 -9.30
C PHE A 103 -3.36 16.20 -10.53
N GLY A 104 -4.61 15.72 -10.43
CA GLY A 104 -5.59 15.74 -11.52
C GLY A 104 -5.46 14.58 -12.52
N VAL A 105 -4.46 13.70 -12.39
CA VAL A 105 -4.38 12.45 -13.16
C VAL A 105 -5.18 11.36 -12.45
N ASP A 106 -6.31 11.01 -13.04
CA ASP A 106 -7.20 9.98 -12.50
C ASP A 106 -6.78 8.57 -12.93
N ILE A 107 -6.65 7.69 -11.94
CA ILE A 107 -6.46 6.26 -12.13
C ILE A 107 -7.81 5.58 -11.92
N ASP A 108 -8.60 5.51 -12.99
CA ASP A 108 -9.83 4.74 -12.99
C ASP A 108 -9.52 3.24 -13.05
N THR A 109 -9.91 2.53 -12.00
CA THR A 109 -9.52 1.14 -11.77
C THR A 109 -10.66 0.19 -12.09
N GLU A 110 -10.34 -1.07 -12.38
CA GLU A 110 -11.34 -2.11 -12.65
C GLU A 110 -12.47 -2.16 -11.60
N TRP A 111 -12.14 -1.97 -10.32
CA TRP A 111 -13.08 -2.01 -9.21
C TRP A 111 -13.28 -0.64 -8.58
N ARG A 112 -14.56 -0.21 -8.51
CA ARG A 112 -15.05 0.84 -7.61
C ARG A 112 -14.99 0.38 -6.16
N SER A 113 -13.78 0.44 -5.60
CA SER A 113 -13.46 -0.04 -4.26
C SER A 113 -13.98 0.92 -3.18
N ASP A 114 -14.22 2.18 -3.56
CA ASP A 114 -14.97 3.20 -2.83
C ASP A 114 -16.39 2.73 -2.49
N PHE A 115 -17.13 2.13 -3.43
CA PHE A 115 -18.49 1.62 -3.14
C PHE A 115 -18.49 0.46 -2.13
N LYS A 116 -17.41 -0.31 -2.05
CA LYS A 116 -17.26 -1.31 -0.98
C LYS A 116 -17.01 -0.61 0.36
N TRP A 117 -16.17 0.41 0.38
CA TRP A 117 -15.85 1.16 1.58
C TRP A 117 -17.07 1.89 2.14
N GLU A 118 -17.85 2.58 1.30
CA GLU A 118 -19.08 3.28 1.70
C GLU A 118 -20.09 2.35 2.39
N ARG A 119 -20.23 1.10 1.90
CA ARG A 119 -21.09 0.11 2.54
C ARG A 119 -20.56 -0.42 3.87
N LEU A 120 -19.25 -0.30 4.10
CA LEU A 120 -18.55 -0.92 5.23
C LEU A 120 -18.28 0.06 6.36
N ALA A 121 -17.94 1.32 6.04
CA ALA A 121 -17.39 2.29 6.98
C ALA A 121 -18.28 2.53 8.21
N ASP A 122 -19.60 2.61 8.02
CA ASP A 122 -20.57 2.82 9.10
C ASP A 122 -20.99 1.52 9.81
N ALA A 123 -20.60 0.36 9.28
CA ALA A 123 -20.95 -0.96 9.80
C ALA A 123 -19.85 -1.59 10.67
N ILE A 124 -18.69 -0.93 10.80
CA ILE A 124 -17.55 -1.41 11.58
C ILE A 124 -17.34 -0.58 12.84
N SER A 125 -16.56 -1.09 13.79
CA SER A 125 -16.11 -0.27 14.90
C SER A 125 -15.26 0.91 14.39
N PRO A 126 -15.36 2.09 15.02
CA PRO A 126 -14.54 3.25 14.63
C PRO A 126 -13.05 2.93 14.63
N LEU A 127 -12.35 3.36 13.58
CA LEU A 127 -10.93 3.09 13.38
C LEU A 127 -10.00 4.09 14.07
N GLN A 128 -10.55 5.15 14.65
CA GLN A 128 -9.78 6.19 15.33
C GLN A 128 -8.77 5.60 16.33
N GLY A 129 -7.48 5.86 16.10
CA GLY A 129 -6.38 5.44 16.96
C GLY A 129 -5.98 3.97 16.86
N ARG A 130 -6.64 3.17 16.01
CA ARG A 130 -6.39 1.72 15.90
C ARG A 130 -5.20 1.39 15.01
N ARG A 131 -4.45 0.35 15.37
CA ARG A 131 -3.52 -0.35 14.48
C ARG A 131 -4.29 -1.40 13.68
N VAL A 132 -4.24 -1.30 12.36
CA VAL A 132 -5.06 -2.10 11.43
C VAL A 132 -4.19 -2.98 10.54
N LEU A 133 -4.59 -4.24 10.36
CA LEU A 133 -4.05 -5.14 9.34
C LEU A 133 -5.07 -5.33 8.20
N ASP A 134 -4.67 -5.14 6.95
CA ASP A 134 -5.47 -5.48 5.76
C ASP A 134 -4.85 -6.64 4.98
N VAL A 135 -5.47 -7.81 5.04
CA VAL A 135 -4.99 -9.04 4.41
C VAL A 135 -5.48 -9.13 2.96
N GLY A 136 -4.54 -9.25 2.02
CA GLY A 136 -4.86 -9.23 0.58
C GLY A 136 -5.26 -7.84 0.11
N CYS A 137 -4.54 -6.82 0.56
CA CYS A 137 -4.89 -5.42 0.36
C CYS A 137 -4.88 -4.99 -1.12
N GLY A 138 -4.21 -5.73 -2.01
CA GLY A 138 -3.98 -5.30 -3.39
C GLY A 138 -3.19 -3.99 -3.42
N SER A 139 -3.57 -3.03 -4.27
CA SER A 139 -2.92 -1.71 -4.40
C SER A 139 -2.94 -0.84 -3.13
N GLY A 140 -3.58 -1.29 -2.04
CA GLY A 140 -3.64 -0.57 -0.77
C GLY A 140 -4.70 0.53 -0.70
N TYR A 141 -5.63 0.60 -1.66
CA TYR A 141 -6.72 1.60 -1.64
C TYR A 141 -7.44 1.64 -0.29
N HIS A 142 -7.84 0.48 0.25
CA HIS A 142 -8.54 0.44 1.54
C HIS A 142 -7.63 0.77 2.72
N CYS A 143 -6.32 0.51 2.64
CA CYS A 143 -5.38 0.97 3.66
C CYS A 143 -5.42 2.49 3.82
N TRP A 144 -5.47 3.21 2.69
CA TRP A 144 -5.58 4.67 2.68
C TRP A 144 -6.92 5.17 3.24
N ARG A 145 -8.03 4.51 2.90
CA ARG A 145 -9.34 4.85 3.46
C ARG A 145 -9.40 4.61 4.97
N MET A 146 -8.80 3.52 5.47
CA MET A 146 -8.66 3.25 6.91
C MET A 146 -7.85 4.33 7.61
N ARG A 147 -6.76 4.80 6.98
CA ARG A 147 -5.97 5.93 7.47
C ARG A 147 -6.79 7.23 7.52
N GLY A 148 -7.55 7.53 6.47
CA GLY A 148 -8.49 8.66 6.42
C GLY A 148 -9.57 8.59 7.50
N ALA A 149 -10.01 7.38 7.88
CA ALA A 149 -10.95 7.14 8.97
C ALA A 149 -10.30 7.15 10.38
N GLY A 150 -9.05 7.62 10.50
CA GLY A 150 -8.40 7.90 11.78
C GLY A 150 -7.55 6.76 12.35
N ALA A 151 -7.31 5.67 11.62
CA ALA A 151 -6.35 4.64 12.04
C ALA A 151 -4.97 5.27 12.33
N SER A 152 -4.32 4.81 13.39
CA SER A 152 -3.00 5.31 13.83
C SER A 152 -1.85 4.69 13.04
N GLU A 153 -2.02 3.44 12.60
CA GLU A 153 -1.11 2.72 11.72
C GLU A 153 -1.90 1.68 10.93
N VAL A 154 -1.60 1.56 9.64
CA VAL A 154 -2.25 0.60 8.75
C VAL A 154 -1.19 -0.20 8.01
N ILE A 155 -1.22 -1.52 8.19
CA ILE A 155 -0.32 -2.45 7.51
C ILE A 155 -1.16 -3.32 6.59
N GLY A 156 -0.97 -3.17 5.29
CA GLY A 156 -1.47 -4.10 4.28
C GLY A 156 -0.46 -5.20 3.99
N ILE A 157 -0.95 -6.41 3.68
CA ILE A 157 -0.11 -7.49 3.13
C ILE A 157 -0.70 -8.02 1.83
N ASP A 158 0.15 -8.15 0.80
CA ASP A 158 -0.18 -8.83 -0.45
C ASP A 158 1.10 -9.36 -1.11
N PRO A 159 1.20 -10.64 -1.49
CA PRO A 159 2.42 -11.21 -2.05
C PRO A 159 2.72 -10.78 -3.49
N THR A 160 1.86 -9.95 -4.12
CA THR A 160 1.98 -9.56 -5.52
C THR A 160 2.87 -8.31 -5.67
N PRO A 161 4.08 -8.39 -6.27
CA PRO A 161 5.00 -7.26 -6.32
C PRO A 161 4.45 -6.01 -7.02
N LEU A 162 3.64 -6.21 -8.07
CA LEU A 162 2.96 -5.11 -8.77
C LEU A 162 2.10 -4.28 -7.80
N PHE A 163 1.35 -4.92 -6.92
CA PHE A 163 0.46 -4.24 -5.99
C PHE A 163 1.23 -3.45 -4.93
N VAL A 164 2.37 -3.98 -4.48
CA VAL A 164 3.29 -3.26 -3.59
C VAL A 164 3.84 -2.03 -4.31
N LEU A 165 4.28 -2.14 -5.56
CA LEU A 165 4.78 -0.99 -6.32
C LEU A 165 3.68 0.03 -6.66
N GLN A 166 2.46 -0.42 -6.94
CA GLN A 166 1.29 0.47 -7.07
C GLN A 166 1.06 1.26 -5.77
N PHE A 167 1.08 0.59 -4.62
CA PHE A 167 1.00 1.26 -3.32
C PHE A 167 2.14 2.26 -3.15
N LYS A 168 3.38 1.89 -3.48
CA LYS A 168 4.55 2.78 -3.36
C LYS A 168 4.47 4.00 -4.29
N ALA A 169 3.87 3.86 -5.47
CA ALA A 169 3.62 4.98 -6.38
C ALA A 169 2.68 6.01 -5.75
N ILE A 170 1.64 5.54 -5.07
CA ILE A 170 0.73 6.41 -4.30
C ILE A 170 1.48 7.00 -3.08
N GLN A 171 2.14 6.16 -2.28
CA GLN A 171 2.93 6.56 -1.10
C GLN A 171 3.91 7.71 -1.38
N LYS A 172 4.58 7.69 -2.55
CA LYS A 172 5.55 8.73 -2.96
C LYS A 172 4.96 10.14 -2.84
N TYR A 173 3.69 10.31 -3.15
CA TYR A 173 3.02 11.62 -3.16
C TYR A 173 2.19 11.89 -1.91
N LEU A 174 1.72 10.84 -1.22
CA LEU A 174 0.95 10.99 0.02
C LEU A 174 1.85 11.22 1.23
N GLY A 175 3.04 10.62 1.24
CA GLY A 175 4.05 10.87 2.28
C GLY A 175 3.68 10.41 3.68
N ASP A 176 2.66 9.57 3.87
CA ASP A 176 2.22 9.13 5.19
C ASP A 176 3.00 7.88 5.65
N SER A 177 3.97 8.08 6.53
CA SER A 177 4.79 7.00 7.11
C SER A 177 4.06 6.10 8.09
N THR A 178 2.73 6.17 8.22
CA THR A 178 1.94 5.26 9.07
C THR A 178 1.13 4.25 8.27
N VAL A 179 1.21 4.30 6.93
CA VAL A 179 0.54 3.35 6.03
C VAL A 179 1.59 2.58 5.26
N HIS A 180 1.46 1.26 5.25
CA HIS A 180 2.45 0.36 4.67
C HIS A 180 1.75 -0.76 3.90
N VAL A 181 2.39 -1.26 2.83
CA VAL A 181 2.01 -2.51 2.17
C VAL A 181 3.25 -3.36 2.00
N LEU A 182 3.21 -4.56 2.57
CA LEU A 182 4.33 -5.50 2.57
C LEU A 182 4.07 -6.67 1.61
N PRO A 183 5.10 -7.13 0.85
CA PRO A 183 5.02 -8.22 -0.11
C PRO A 183 4.94 -9.61 0.58
N LEU A 184 3.93 -9.83 1.43
CA LEU A 184 3.82 -11.01 2.29
C LEU A 184 2.47 -11.72 2.12
N THR A 185 2.48 -13.03 2.29
CA THR A 185 1.26 -13.81 2.53
C THR A 185 0.91 -13.80 4.02
N LEU A 186 -0.34 -14.16 4.36
CA LEU A 186 -0.77 -14.28 5.75
C LEU A 186 0.06 -15.33 6.52
N GLU A 187 0.43 -16.42 5.86
CA GLU A 187 1.24 -17.51 6.44
C GLU A 187 2.67 -17.09 6.80
N GLN A 188 3.17 -15.99 6.21
CA GLN A 188 4.49 -15.46 6.51
C GLN A 188 4.49 -14.57 7.76
N LEU A 189 3.31 -14.17 8.27
CA LEU A 189 3.24 -13.44 9.52
C LEU A 189 3.57 -14.37 10.71
N PRO A 190 4.33 -13.88 11.72
CA PRO A 190 4.52 -14.63 12.94
C PRO A 190 3.19 -15.00 13.59
N THR A 191 3.11 -16.23 14.10
CA THR A 191 1.93 -16.65 14.86
C THR A 191 1.84 -15.87 16.17
N LYS A 192 0.62 -15.55 16.61
CA LYS A 192 0.37 -14.86 17.88
C LYS A 192 1.01 -13.45 17.99
N LEU A 193 1.09 -12.70 16.88
CA LEU A 193 1.49 -11.29 16.93
C LEU A 193 0.66 -10.49 17.96
N GLN A 194 -0.69 -10.64 17.92
CA GLN A 194 -1.64 -10.02 18.85
C GLN A 194 -1.48 -8.50 19.04
N VAL A 195 -1.03 -7.79 17.99
CA VAL A 195 -0.75 -6.35 18.03
C VAL A 195 -1.76 -5.47 17.28
N PHE A 196 -2.67 -6.08 16.52
CA PHE A 196 -3.64 -5.36 15.70
C PHE A 196 -4.99 -5.27 16.41
N ASP A 197 -5.54 -4.06 16.51
CA ASP A 197 -6.87 -3.83 17.07
C ASP A 197 -7.99 -4.24 16.10
N THR A 198 -7.70 -4.24 14.80
CA THR A 198 -8.67 -4.58 13.75
C THR A 198 -7.96 -5.24 12.57
N VAL A 199 -8.58 -6.30 12.05
CA VAL A 199 -8.06 -7.04 10.89
C VAL A 199 -9.14 -7.14 9.83
N PHE A 200 -8.80 -6.73 8.61
CA PHE A 200 -9.63 -6.90 7.42
C PHE A 200 -9.13 -8.08 6.60
N SER A 201 -10.07 -8.86 6.05
CA SER A 201 -9.80 -9.93 5.10
C SER A 201 -10.91 -9.92 4.05
N MET A 202 -10.72 -9.09 3.03
CA MET A 202 -11.76 -8.79 2.05
C MET A 202 -11.46 -9.44 0.70
N GLY A 203 -12.11 -10.57 0.44
CA GLY A 203 -11.98 -11.29 -0.83
C GLY A 203 -10.83 -12.30 -0.88
N VAL A 204 -10.39 -12.79 0.29
CA VAL A 204 -9.29 -13.76 0.41
C VAL A 204 -9.78 -15.17 0.71
N LEU A 205 -10.86 -15.31 1.50
CA LEU A 205 -11.30 -16.60 2.06
C LEU A 205 -11.54 -17.68 1.00
N TYR A 206 -12.16 -17.33 -0.13
CA TYR A 206 -12.50 -18.27 -1.19
C TYR A 206 -11.29 -18.75 -2.02
N HIS A 207 -10.11 -18.18 -1.81
CA HIS A 207 -8.85 -18.62 -2.43
C HIS A 207 -8.01 -19.52 -1.53
N ARG A 208 -8.42 -19.75 -0.28
CA ARG A 208 -7.72 -20.64 0.64
C ARG A 208 -8.15 -22.08 0.38
N ARG A 209 -7.17 -23.00 0.34
CA ARG A 209 -7.44 -24.44 0.33
C ARG A 209 -7.91 -24.83 1.72
N SER A 210 -9.05 -25.52 1.79
CA SER A 210 -9.59 -26.14 3.01
C SER A 210 -8.66 -27.20 3.58
#